data_AF-A0A401WE59-F1
#
_entry.id   AF-A0A401WE59-F1
#
_cell.length_a   1.000
_cell.length_b   1.000
_cell.length_c   1.000
_cell.angle_alpha   90.00
_cell.angle_beta   90.00
_cell.angle_gamma   90.00
#
_symmetry.space_group_name_H-M   'P 1'
#
loop_
_entity.id
_entity.type
_entity.pdbx_description
1 polymer ?
#
loop_
_entity_poly.entity_id
_entity_poly.type
_entity_poly.pdbx_seq_one_letter_code
_entity_poly.pdbx_strand_id
1 'polypeptide(L)' 'MAPVGHPAPLRTLVDTALADHDRVWAGGGVPHAMFRTTFAELLALTGGEAVAVGA' A
#
# COMPACT_ATOMS: atom_id res chain seq x y z
N MET A 1 11.07 -0.11 -3.94
CA MET A 1 9.95 -0.33 -4.89
C MET A 1 8.71 0.33 -4.31
N ALA A 2 7.89 1.00 -5.12
CA ALA A 2 6.67 1.69 -4.71
C ALA A 2 5.44 0.77 -4.87
N PRO A 3 4.34 0.99 -4.14
CA PRO A 3 3.11 0.22 -4.30
C PRO A 3 2.33 0.56 -5.60
N VAL A 4 2.77 1.58 -6.34
CA VAL A 4 2.16 2.06 -7.59
C VAL A 4 3.24 2.39 -8.61
N GLY A 5 2.85 2.58 -9.88
CA GLY A 5 3.77 2.97 -10.95
C GLY A 5 4.53 1.81 -11.59
N HIS A 6 4.07 0.57 -11.37
CA HIS A 6 4.60 -0.60 -12.07
C HIS A 6 4.31 -0.52 -13.58
N PRO A 7 5.17 -1.12 -14.45
CA PRO A 7 4.96 -1.13 -15.91
C PRO A 7 3.63 -1.75 -16.35
N ALA A 8 3.03 -2.59 -15.52
CA ALA A 8 1.69 -3.13 -15.69
C ALA A 8 1.01 -3.23 -14.31
N PRO A 9 -0.33 -3.19 -14.24
CA PRO A 9 -1.06 -3.43 -12.99
C PRO A 9 -0.72 -4.80 -12.40
N LEU A 10 -0.52 -4.84 -11.08
CA LEU A 10 -0.29 -6.06 -10.34
C LEU A 10 -1.50 -6.33 -9.45
N ARG A 11 -1.81 -7.62 -9.21
CA ARG A 11 -2.70 -7.97 -8.12
C ARG A 11 -2.04 -7.54 -6.81
N THR A 12 -2.67 -6.60 -6.12
CA THR A 12 -2.18 -6.05 -4.86
C THR A 12 -3.07 -6.51 -3.72
N LEU A 13 -2.45 -7.09 -2.69
CA LEU A 13 -3.10 -7.36 -1.41
C LEU A 13 -2.63 -6.31 -0.41
N VAL A 14 -3.54 -5.76 0.37
CA VAL A 14 -3.24 -4.82 1.45
C VAL A 14 -3.68 -5.45 2.76
N ASP A 15 -2.73 -5.59 3.69
CA ASP A 15 -2.99 -6.22 4.99
C ASP A 15 -3.99 -5.40 5.81
N THR A 16 -5.07 -6.03 6.26
CA THR A 16 -6.08 -5.41 7.11
C THR A 16 -5.53 -4.88 8.43
N ALA A 17 -4.41 -5.40 8.93
CA ALA A 17 -3.77 -4.89 10.14
C ALA A 17 -3.34 -3.40 10.00
N LEU A 18 -3.12 -2.92 8.78
CA LEU A 18 -2.80 -1.51 8.54
C LEU A 18 -3.95 -0.54 8.85
N ALA A 19 -5.19 -1.04 8.96
CA ALA A 19 -6.36 -0.23 9.28
C ALA A 19 -6.36 0.30 10.73
N ASP A 20 -5.57 -0.32 11.62
CA ASP A 20 -5.43 0.10 13.02
C ASP A 20 -4.57 1.36 13.19
N HIS A 21 -4.02 1.88 12.10
CA HIS A 21 -3.18 3.07 12.10
C HIS A 21 -3.84 4.21 11.31
N ASP A 22 -3.96 5.38 11.94
CA ASP A 22 -4.46 6.59 11.29
C ASP A 22 -3.66 6.95 10.03
N ARG A 23 -2.36 6.65 10.04
CA ARG A 23 -1.42 6.92 8.95
C ARG A 23 -0.43 5.77 8.78
N VAL A 24 -0.11 5.47 7.53
CA VAL A 24 0.91 4.51 7.12
C VAL A 24 1.89 5.16 6.16
N TRP A 25 3.06 4.54 6.00
CA TRP A 25 4.12 5.01 5.11
C TRP A 25 4.44 3.95 4.07
N ALA A 26 4.42 4.33 2.79
CA ALA A 26 4.74 3.44 1.68
C ALA A 26 5.94 3.96 0.87
N GLY A 27 6.63 3.03 0.19
CA GLY A 27 7.82 3.34 -0.60
C GLY A 27 7.53 4.25 -1.79
N GLY A 28 8.40 5.23 -2.04
CA GLY A 28 8.29 6.20 -3.14
C GLY A 28 8.99 5.79 -4.44
N GLY A 29 9.49 4.55 -4.55
CA GLY A 29 10.04 4.01 -5.80
C GLY A 29 11.56 4.10 -5.94
N VAL A 30 12.23 4.90 -5.10
CA VAL A 30 13.69 5.00 -4.99
C VAL A 30 14.13 4.84 -3.53
N PRO A 31 15.42 4.54 -3.24
CA PRO A 31 15.92 4.50 -1.87
C PRO A 31 15.63 5.79 -1.10
N HIS A 32 15.29 5.65 0.19
CA HIS A 32 15.01 6.77 1.10
C HIS A 32 13.86 7.71 0.71
N ALA A 33 13.05 7.37 -0.29
CA ALA A 33 11.81 8.08 -0.59
C ALA A 33 10.61 7.31 -0.02
N MET A 34 9.80 7.98 0.80
CA MET A 34 8.57 7.45 1.38
C MET A 34 7.47 8.51 1.25
N PHE A 35 6.22 8.07 1.16
CA PHE A 35 5.06 8.96 1.23
C PHE A 35 4.09 8.49 2.31
N ARG A 36 3.46 9.46 2.97
CA ARG A 36 2.44 9.22 3.99
C ARG A 36 1.08 9.08 3.32
N THR A 37 0.30 8.11 3.78
CA THR A 37 -1.06 7.86 3.31
C THR A 37 -1.92 7.25 4.43
N THR A 38 -3.16 6.88 4.13
CA THR A 38 -4.05 6.10 4.99
C THR A 38 -4.28 4.71 4.40
N PHE A 39 -4.82 3.79 5.20
CA PHE A 39 -5.25 2.48 4.68
C PHE A 39 -6.23 2.61 3.50
N ALA A 40 -7.25 3.48 3.63
CA ALA A 40 -8.25 3.68 2.58
C ALA A 40 -7.66 4.29 1.30
N GLU A 41 -6.77 5.28 1.44
CA GLU A 41 -6.06 5.87 0.29
C GLU A 41 -5.13 4.84 -0.37
N LEU A 42 -4.43 4.01 0.40
CA LEU A 42 -3.55 2.97 -0.13
C LEU A 42 -4.32 1.93 -0.95
N LEU A 43 -5.49 1.50 -0.49
CA LEU A 43 -6.40 0.65 -1.27
C LEU A 43 -6.81 1.32 -2.58
N ALA A 44 -7.25 2.59 -2.51
CA ALA A 44 -7.68 3.33 -3.69
C ALA A 44 -6.54 3.55 -4.71
N LEU A 45 -5.33 3.87 -4.24
CA LEU A 45 -4.16 4.11 -5.09
C LEU A 45 -3.69 2.84 -5.80
N THR A 46 -3.79 1.69 -5.13
CA THR A 46 -3.28 0.42 -5.64
C THR A 46 -4.32 -0.42 -6.37
N GLY A 47 -5.62 -0.09 -6.22
CA GLY A 47 -6.71 -0.99 -6.59
C GLY A 47 -6.69 -2.30 -5.80
N GLY A 48 -6.11 -2.26 -4.59
CA GLY A 48 -5.78 -3.45 -3.81
C GLY A 48 -6.99 -4.10 -3.14
N GLU A 49 -6.85 -5.39 -2.85
CA GLU A 49 -7.80 -6.19 -2.08
C GLU A 49 -7.40 -6.17 -0.60
N ALA A 50 -8.32 -5.82 0.30
CA ALA A 50 -8.09 -5.88 1.74
C ALA A 50 -8.17 -7.33 2.23
N VAL A 51 -7.07 -7.86 2.77
CA VAL A 51 -6.99 -9.27 3.21
C VAL A 51 -6.16 -9.36 4.49
N ALA A 52 -6.55 -10.24 5.42
CA ALA A 52 -5.69 -10.59 6.55
C ALA A 52 -4.52 -11.48 6.06
N VAL A 53 -3.28 -10.98 6.15
CA VAL A 53 -2.09 -11.70 5.69
C VAL A 53 -1.40 -12.34 6.90
N GLY A 54 -1.08 -13.64 6.81
CA GLY A 54 -0.29 -14.32 7.84
C GLY A 54 -1.07 -14.91 9.03
N ALA A 55 -2.37 -15.17 8.87
CA ALA A 55 -3.12 -16.07 9.74
C ALA A 55 -2.75 -17.55 9.52
#